data_AF-A0A7J4DT37-F1
#
_entry.id   AF-A0A7J4DT37-F1
#
_cell.length_a   1.000
_cell.length_b   1.000
_cell.length_c   1.000
_cell.angle_alpha   90.00
_cell.angle_beta   90.00
_cell.angle_gamma   90.00
#
_symmetry.space_group_name_H-M   'P 1'
#
loop_
_entity.id
_entity.type
_entity.pdbx_description
1 polymer ?
#
loop_
_entity_poly.entity_id
_entity_poly.type
_entity_poly.pdbx_seq_one_letter_code
_entity_poly.pdbx_strand_id
1 'polypeptide(L)'
;MNSSFLKKFLKLFLDAIYTTTIPSRIYALKLVREARRAKNITDLVNIAYNVRMPLLKQMSIRPLQVPWEIRILLGLLWVLRPKRILEIGTAGGGTLFLFSQVADPNAIIISIDLPGGPFGGGYPEWKIPLYKSFKRYPSQKIFLIRANSHDTKTLNLVKKILGNHKLDFLFI
;
A
#
# COMPACT_ATOMS: atom_id res chain seq x y z
N MET A 1 -35.68 -3.89 18.31
CA MET A 1 -34.81 -2.88 17.64
C MET A 1 -34.88 -3.10 16.14
N ASN A 2 -35.33 -2.12 15.36
CA ASN A 2 -35.53 -2.28 13.92
C ASN A 2 -34.19 -2.50 13.19
N SER A 3 -34.04 -3.59 12.44
CA SER A 3 -32.80 -3.98 11.73
C SER A 3 -32.25 -2.85 10.83
N SER A 4 -33.16 -2.05 10.27
CA SER A 4 -32.83 -0.87 9.45
C SER A 4 -32.12 0.25 10.24
N PHE A 5 -32.56 0.51 11.48
CA PHE A 5 -31.96 1.54 12.34
C PHE A 5 -30.55 1.16 12.77
N LEU A 6 -30.35 -0.11 13.18
CA LEU A 6 -29.05 -0.62 13.58
C LEU A 6 -28.02 -0.56 12.43
N LYS A 7 -28.44 -0.88 11.20
CA LYS A 7 -27.58 -0.77 10.01
C LYS A 7 -27.19 0.68 9.69
N LYS A 8 -28.12 1.62 9.79
CA LYS A 8 -27.84 3.06 9.59
C LYS A 8 -26.89 3.61 10.64
N PHE A 9 -27.13 3.28 11.92
CA PHE A 9 -26.26 3.68 13.02
C PHE A 9 -24.85 3.11 12.86
N LEU A 10 -24.73 1.82 12.54
CA LEU A 10 -23.43 1.17 12.29
C LEU A 10 -22.68 1.82 11.13
N LYS A 11 -23.38 2.17 10.03
CA LYS A 11 -22.76 2.87 8.90
C LYS A 11 -22.23 4.24 9.33
N LEU A 12 -23.04 5.06 10.00
CA LEU A 12 -22.64 6.39 10.47
C LEU A 12 -21.43 6.32 11.42
N PHE A 13 -21.44 5.34 12.32
CA PHE A 13 -20.35 5.09 13.26
C PHE A 13 -19.07 4.65 12.54
N LEU A 14 -19.16 3.74 11.55
CA LEU A 14 -18.03 3.34 10.74
C LEU A 14 -17.48 4.51 9.92
N ASP A 15 -18.35 5.32 9.31
CA ASP A 15 -17.95 6.51 8.55
C ASP A 15 -17.20 7.51 9.45
N ALA A 16 -17.71 7.75 10.67
CA ALA A 16 -17.02 8.57 11.69
C ALA A 16 -15.69 7.96 12.16
N ILE A 17 -15.57 6.63 12.17
CA ILE A 17 -14.31 5.96 12.48
C ILE A 17 -13.29 6.16 11.34
N TYR A 18 -13.73 6.10 10.08
CA TYR A 18 -12.87 6.29 8.90
C TYR A 18 -12.46 7.75 8.67
N THR A 19 -13.12 8.73 9.31
CA THR A 19 -12.58 10.10 9.37
C THR A 19 -11.38 10.20 10.32
N THR A 20 -11.18 9.21 11.19
CA THR A 20 -10.00 9.11 12.05
C THR A 20 -8.91 8.22 11.43
N THR A 21 -7.67 8.40 11.88
CA THR A 21 -6.54 7.53 11.48
C THR A 21 -6.36 6.31 12.40
N ILE A 22 -7.18 6.17 13.44
CA ILE A 22 -7.04 5.12 14.47
C ILE A 22 -7.17 3.71 13.86
N PRO A 23 -8.19 3.40 13.04
CA PRO A 23 -8.30 2.10 12.37
C PRO A 23 -7.04 1.76 11.58
N SER A 24 -6.56 2.71 10.78
CA SER A 24 -5.35 2.59 9.96
C SER A 24 -4.14 2.23 10.78
N ARG A 25 -3.98 2.84 11.95
CA ARG A 25 -2.88 2.53 12.87
C ARG A 25 -3.03 1.14 13.49
N ILE A 26 -4.23 0.72 13.89
CA ILE A 26 -4.46 -0.63 14.44
C ILE A 26 -4.19 -1.70 13.38
N TYR A 27 -4.72 -1.51 12.17
CA TYR A 27 -4.48 -2.43 11.06
C TYR A 27 -3.00 -2.48 10.68
N ALA A 28 -2.31 -1.33 10.68
CA ALA A 28 -0.86 -1.26 10.49
C ALA A 28 -0.10 -2.11 11.52
N LEU A 29 -0.44 -2.00 12.81
CA LEU A 29 0.21 -2.81 13.85
C LEU A 29 0.02 -4.31 13.62
N LYS A 30 -1.19 -4.74 13.26
CA LYS A 30 -1.47 -6.14 12.91
C LYS A 30 -0.62 -6.58 11.73
N LEU A 31 -0.65 -5.83 10.64
CA LEU A 31 0.03 -6.18 9.40
C LEU A 31 1.55 -6.22 9.58
N VAL A 32 2.14 -5.22 10.24
CA VAL A 32 3.58 -5.18 10.53
C VAL A 32 3.99 -6.37 11.39
N ARG A 33 3.17 -6.76 12.38
CA ARG A 33 3.43 -7.93 13.22
C ARG A 33 3.42 -9.22 12.40
N GLU A 34 2.45 -9.40 11.51
CA GLU A 34 2.37 -10.58 10.63
C GLU A 34 3.54 -10.61 9.63
N ALA A 35 3.85 -9.48 8.99
CA ALA A 35 4.95 -9.35 8.05
C ALA A 35 6.31 -9.65 8.70
N ARG A 36 6.52 -9.26 9.96
CA ARG A 36 7.74 -9.60 10.72
C ARG A 36 7.90 -11.09 10.98
N ARG A 37 6.80 -11.84 11.03
CA ARG A 37 6.78 -13.30 11.27
C ARG A 37 6.86 -14.12 9.99
N ALA A 38 6.65 -13.51 8.82
CA ALA A 38 6.79 -14.17 7.54
C ALA A 38 8.21 -14.69 7.35
N LYS A 39 8.34 -15.96 6.95
CA LYS A 39 9.64 -16.64 6.79
C LYS A 39 10.13 -16.60 5.35
N ASN A 40 9.22 -16.44 4.40
CA ASN A 40 9.50 -16.48 2.97
C ASN A 40 8.51 -15.59 2.18
N ILE A 41 8.76 -15.46 0.88
CA ILE A 41 7.93 -14.66 -0.04
C ILE A 41 6.48 -15.19 -0.11
N THR A 42 6.29 -16.52 -0.06
CA THR A 42 4.95 -17.12 -0.10
C THR A 42 4.12 -16.68 1.11
N ASP A 43 4.71 -16.61 2.30
CA ASP A 43 4.03 -16.11 3.50
C ASP A 43 3.61 -14.64 3.32
N LEU A 44 4.48 -13.80 2.76
CA LEU A 44 4.19 -12.39 2.50
C LEU A 44 3.02 -12.22 1.52
N VAL A 45 3.03 -12.99 0.43
CA VAL A 45 1.92 -13.02 -0.53
C VAL A 45 0.65 -13.48 0.17
N ASN A 46 0.70 -14.57 0.91
CA ASN A 46 -0.47 -15.07 1.65
C ASN A 46 -1.03 -14.05 2.63
N ILE A 47 -0.18 -13.30 3.35
CA ILE A 47 -0.60 -12.19 4.21
C ILE A 47 -1.33 -11.15 3.38
N ALA A 48 -0.72 -10.62 2.31
CA ALA A 48 -1.33 -9.56 1.50
C ALA A 48 -2.72 -9.94 0.96
N TYR A 49 -2.91 -11.18 0.50
CA TYR A 49 -4.17 -11.64 -0.08
C TYR A 49 -5.25 -11.99 0.95
N ASN A 50 -4.86 -12.36 2.18
CA ASN A 50 -5.77 -12.96 3.16
C ASN A 50 -5.90 -12.16 4.45
N VAL A 51 -5.07 -11.14 4.69
CA VAL A 51 -5.21 -10.28 5.87
C VAL A 51 -6.57 -9.60 5.84
N ARG A 52 -7.31 -9.72 6.95
CA ARG A 52 -8.65 -9.17 7.11
C ARG A 52 -8.79 -8.52 8.47
N MET A 53 -9.65 -7.51 8.54
CA MET A 53 -10.15 -6.94 9.78
C MET A 53 -11.68 -6.99 9.75
N PRO A 54 -12.31 -7.97 10.42
CA PRO A 54 -13.74 -8.27 10.26
C PRO A 54 -14.68 -7.07 10.45
N LEU A 55 -14.33 -6.17 11.40
CA LEU A 55 -15.10 -4.96 11.71
C LEU A 55 -14.84 -3.79 10.74
N LEU A 56 -13.80 -3.89 9.91
CA LEU A 56 -13.30 -2.80 9.07
C LEU A 56 -12.99 -3.32 7.65
N LYS A 57 -14.03 -3.79 6.95
CA LYS A 57 -13.90 -4.45 5.63
C LYS A 57 -13.20 -3.60 4.56
N GLN A 58 -13.26 -2.27 4.66
CA GLN A 58 -12.57 -1.35 3.73
C GLN A 58 -11.04 -1.33 3.94
N MET A 59 -10.58 -1.93 5.04
CA MET A 59 -9.18 -2.14 5.38
C MET A 59 -8.72 -3.48 4.84
N SER A 60 -8.60 -3.54 3.52
CA SER A 60 -7.92 -4.61 2.82
C SER A 60 -6.76 -4.02 2.02
N ILE A 61 -5.70 -4.82 1.92
CA ILE A 61 -4.56 -4.57 1.05
C ILE A 61 -4.43 -5.68 -0.01
N ARG A 62 -5.52 -6.40 -0.30
CA ARG A 62 -5.48 -7.50 -1.27
C ARG A 62 -5.04 -6.95 -2.64
N PRO A 63 -3.94 -7.46 -3.23
CA PRO A 63 -3.53 -7.09 -4.57
C PRO A 63 -4.56 -7.54 -5.62
N LEU A 64 -4.63 -6.81 -6.73
CA LEU A 64 -5.49 -7.17 -7.87
C LEU A 64 -4.83 -8.20 -8.80
N GLN A 65 -3.51 -8.31 -8.72
CA GLN A 65 -2.71 -9.17 -9.58
C GLN A 65 -2.91 -10.66 -9.27
N VAL A 66 -2.45 -11.53 -10.17
CA VAL A 66 -2.47 -12.98 -9.96
C VAL A 66 -1.43 -13.37 -8.89
N PRO A 67 -1.79 -14.12 -7.83
CA PRO A 67 -0.89 -14.42 -6.71
C PRO A 67 0.43 -15.07 -7.13
N TRP A 68 0.39 -15.99 -8.11
CA TRP A 68 1.57 -16.69 -8.59
C TRP A 68 2.54 -15.79 -9.36
N GLU A 69 2.03 -14.90 -10.21
CA GLU A 69 2.84 -13.92 -10.95
C GLU A 69 3.55 -12.96 -9.99
N ILE A 70 2.80 -12.43 -9.00
CA ILE A 70 3.37 -11.59 -7.96
C ILE A 70 4.45 -12.32 -7.17
N ARG A 71 4.22 -13.58 -6.81
CA ARG A 71 5.20 -14.36 -6.06
C ARG A 71 6.51 -14.54 -6.85
N ILE A 72 6.44 -14.78 -8.16
CA ILE A 72 7.63 -14.88 -9.03
C ILE A 72 8.33 -13.52 -9.10
N LEU A 73 7.58 -12.44 -9.37
CA LEU A 73 8.13 -11.08 -9.43
C LEU A 73 8.86 -10.71 -8.13
N LEU A 74 8.27 -11.00 -6.97
CA LEU A 74 8.91 -10.77 -5.68
C LEU A 74 10.18 -11.59 -5.48
N GLY A 75 10.27 -12.79 -6.08
CA GLY A 75 11.51 -13.57 -6.12
C GLY A 75 12.62 -12.84 -6.86
N LEU A 76 12.31 -12.25 -8.02
CA LEU A 76 13.27 -11.44 -8.79
C LEU A 76 13.69 -10.19 -8.01
N LEU A 77 12.73 -9.48 -7.41
CA LEU A 77 13.01 -8.27 -6.64
C LEU A 77 13.78 -8.55 -5.35
N TRP A 78 13.57 -9.71 -4.72
CA TRP A 78 14.32 -10.13 -3.54
C TRP A 78 15.82 -10.30 -3.82
N VAL A 79 16.15 -10.79 -5.03
CA VAL A 79 17.54 -10.90 -5.50
C VAL A 79 18.09 -9.53 -5.92
N LEU A 80 17.32 -8.76 -6.70
CA LEU A 80 17.72 -7.44 -7.18
C LEU A 80 17.93 -6.42 -6.05
N ARG A 81 17.14 -6.52 -4.97
CA ARG A 81 17.08 -5.56 -3.86
C ARG A 81 17.03 -4.11 -4.35
N PRO A 82 15.97 -3.72 -5.09
CA PRO A 82 15.88 -2.37 -5.63
C PRO A 82 15.94 -1.32 -4.53
N LYS A 83 16.72 -0.27 -4.77
CA LYS A 83 16.85 0.91 -3.90
C LYS A 83 15.86 1.99 -4.29
N ARG A 84 15.38 2.02 -5.54
CA ARG A 84 14.45 3.04 -6.04
C ARG A 84 13.32 2.36 -6.81
N ILE A 85 12.16 2.31 -6.18
CA ILE A 85 10.94 1.70 -6.71
C ILE A 85 9.92 2.80 -6.99
N LEU A 86 9.26 2.71 -8.14
CA LEU A 86 8.04 3.46 -8.43
C LEU A 86 6.91 2.51 -8.80
N GLU A 87 5.74 2.71 -8.22
CA GLU A 87 4.48 2.09 -8.60
C GLU A 87 3.51 3.18 -9.08
N ILE A 88 2.81 2.93 -10.18
CA ILE A 88 1.67 3.72 -10.64
C ILE A 88 0.41 2.86 -10.46
N GLY A 89 -0.59 3.39 -9.75
CA GLY A 89 -1.79 2.66 -9.36
C GLY A 89 -1.61 1.93 -8.02
N THR A 90 -1.80 2.64 -6.91
CA THR A 90 -1.72 2.06 -5.56
C THR A 90 -2.87 1.08 -5.30
N ALA A 91 -4.09 1.38 -5.79
CA ALA A 91 -5.31 0.63 -5.51
C ALA A 91 -5.46 0.33 -3.99
N GLY A 92 -5.51 -0.96 -3.61
CA GLY A 92 -5.56 -1.41 -2.21
C GLY A 92 -4.24 -1.30 -1.44
N GLY A 93 -3.12 -1.05 -2.10
CA GLY A 93 -1.78 -0.95 -1.50
C GLY A 93 -1.07 -2.30 -1.31
N GLY A 94 -1.59 -3.38 -1.90
CA GLY A 94 -1.03 -4.72 -1.73
C GLY A 94 0.35 -4.91 -2.34
N THR A 95 0.53 -4.47 -3.58
CA THR A 95 1.82 -4.46 -4.28
C THR A 95 2.81 -3.52 -3.59
N LEU A 96 2.39 -2.31 -3.22
CA LEU A 96 3.18 -1.40 -2.38
C LEU A 96 3.70 -2.08 -1.10
N PHE A 97 2.84 -2.80 -0.37
CA PHE A 97 3.23 -3.55 0.83
C PHE A 97 4.25 -4.63 0.50
N LEU A 98 4.04 -5.40 -0.57
CA LEU A 98 4.92 -6.51 -0.94
C LEU A 98 6.29 -6.01 -1.40
N PHE A 99 6.33 -4.97 -2.24
CA PHE A 99 7.57 -4.36 -2.72
C PHE A 99 8.39 -3.81 -1.55
N SER A 100 7.78 -3.18 -0.56
CA SER A 100 8.53 -2.68 0.61
C SER A 100 9.17 -3.79 1.45
N GLN A 101 8.64 -5.02 1.42
CA GLN A 101 9.21 -6.15 2.15
C GLN A 101 10.47 -6.72 1.50
N VAL A 102 10.59 -6.63 0.17
CA VAL A 102 11.69 -7.23 -0.61
C VAL A 102 12.71 -6.21 -1.11
N ALA A 103 12.44 -4.91 -0.94
CA ALA A 103 13.32 -3.81 -1.30
C ALA A 103 14.56 -3.70 -0.38
N ASP A 104 15.55 -2.92 -0.83
CA ASP A 104 16.72 -2.57 -0.03
C ASP A 104 16.33 -1.92 1.33
N PRO A 105 17.12 -2.13 2.41
CA PRO A 105 16.88 -1.47 3.69
C PRO A 105 16.84 0.06 3.64
N ASN A 106 17.48 0.69 2.66
CA ASN A 106 17.48 2.14 2.45
C ASN A 106 16.63 2.57 1.25
N ALA A 107 15.71 1.71 0.80
CA ALA A 107 14.94 1.97 -0.40
C ALA A 107 14.07 3.23 -0.31
N ILE A 108 14.06 3.98 -1.41
CA ILE A 108 13.07 4.99 -1.76
C ILE A 108 11.98 4.28 -2.56
N ILE A 109 10.77 4.30 -2.04
CA ILE A 109 9.60 3.65 -2.62
C ILE A 109 8.58 4.73 -2.87
N ILE A 110 8.17 4.91 -4.12
CA ILE A 110 7.21 5.93 -4.55
C ILE A 110 5.97 5.20 -5.06
N SER A 111 4.79 5.64 -4.65
CA SER A 111 3.52 5.18 -5.21
C SER A 111 2.73 6.40 -5.68
N ILE A 112 2.26 6.37 -6.92
CA ILE A 112 1.45 7.41 -7.55
C ILE A 112 0.05 6.84 -7.80
N ASP A 113 -0.98 7.56 -7.38
CA ASP A 113 -2.36 7.22 -7.72
C ASP A 113 -3.22 8.49 -7.83
N LEU A 114 -4.18 8.50 -8.73
CA LEU A 114 -5.05 9.64 -9.00
C LEU A 114 -6.35 9.51 -8.18
N PRO A 115 -6.59 10.37 -7.17
CA PRO A 115 -7.86 10.38 -6.46
C PRO A 115 -9.03 10.66 -7.40
N GLY A 116 -10.06 9.81 -7.38
CA GLY A 116 -11.25 9.99 -8.22
C GLY A 116 -11.00 9.75 -9.70
N GLY A 117 -9.93 9.03 -10.06
CA GLY A 117 -9.64 8.67 -11.45
C GLY A 117 -10.75 7.82 -12.10
N PRO A 118 -10.71 7.65 -13.44
CA PRO A 118 -11.79 7.06 -14.25
C PRO A 118 -12.22 5.64 -13.85
N PHE A 119 -11.39 4.92 -13.10
CA PHE A 119 -11.67 3.58 -12.58
C PHE A 119 -12.11 3.57 -11.10
N GLY A 120 -12.56 4.71 -10.56
CA GLY A 120 -12.72 4.89 -9.11
C GLY A 120 -11.37 4.91 -8.38
N GLY A 121 -10.33 5.37 -9.09
CA GLY A 121 -8.93 5.28 -8.70
C GLY A 121 -8.56 6.12 -7.47
N GLY A 122 -7.37 5.86 -6.95
CA GLY A 122 -6.86 6.48 -5.75
C GLY A 122 -7.22 5.73 -4.47
N TYR A 123 -6.72 6.28 -3.38
CA TYR A 123 -7.07 5.83 -2.04
C TYR A 123 -7.39 7.05 -1.16
N PRO A 124 -8.26 6.88 -0.16
CA PRO A 124 -8.63 7.96 0.75
C PRO A 124 -7.49 8.28 1.70
N GLU A 125 -7.39 9.54 2.13
CA GLU A 125 -6.28 10.03 2.97
C GLU A 125 -6.11 9.25 4.27
N TRP A 126 -7.20 8.73 4.84
CA TRP A 126 -7.15 7.92 6.05
C TRP A 126 -6.30 6.66 5.89
N LYS A 127 -6.01 6.16 4.67
CA LYS A 127 -5.08 5.04 4.42
C LYS A 127 -3.60 5.44 4.41
N ILE A 128 -3.25 6.74 4.33
CA ILE A 128 -1.86 7.21 4.31
C ILE A 128 -1.03 6.65 5.48
N PRO A 129 -1.50 6.69 6.75
CA PRO A 129 -0.73 6.15 7.87
C PRO A 129 -0.49 4.64 7.75
N LEU A 130 -1.45 3.90 7.21
CA LEU A 130 -1.31 2.48 6.95
C LEU A 130 -0.22 2.24 5.90
N TYR A 131 -0.29 2.91 4.76
CA TYR A 131 0.67 2.69 3.67
C TYR A 131 2.10 3.10 4.06
N LYS A 132 2.25 4.18 4.83
CA LYS A 132 3.54 4.58 5.41
C LYS A 132 4.10 3.57 6.40
N SER A 133 3.26 2.74 7.03
CA SER A 133 3.68 1.70 7.96
C SER A 133 4.24 0.45 7.29
N PHE A 134 4.06 0.29 5.97
CA PHE A 134 4.54 -0.90 5.24
C PHE A 134 6.06 -1.04 5.20
N LYS A 135 6.81 -0.01 5.61
CA LYS A 135 8.27 -0.06 5.70
C LYS A 135 8.73 -1.29 6.48
N ARG A 136 9.56 -2.13 5.85
CA ARG A 136 10.24 -3.25 6.51
C ARG A 136 11.33 -2.75 7.44
N TYR A 137 12.06 -1.72 7.01
CA TYR A 137 13.20 -1.15 7.74
C TYR A 137 12.94 0.32 8.09
N PRO A 138 13.41 0.82 9.24
CA PRO A 138 13.22 2.22 9.64
C PRO A 138 13.78 3.23 8.64
N SER A 139 14.87 2.87 7.95
CA SER A 139 15.60 3.67 6.97
C SER A 139 14.90 3.78 5.61
N GLN A 140 13.93 2.90 5.30
CA GLN A 140 13.16 3.02 4.07
C GLN A 140 12.33 4.30 4.07
N LYS A 141 12.12 4.86 2.89
CA LYS A 141 11.28 6.04 2.67
C LYS A 141 10.16 5.69 1.69
N ILE A 142 8.92 5.74 2.15
CA ILE A 142 7.74 5.61 1.29
C ILE A 142 7.21 7.00 0.98
N PHE A 143 7.12 7.37 -0.29
CA PHE A 143 6.47 8.58 -0.80
C PHE A 143 5.16 8.19 -1.46
N LEU A 144 4.08 8.87 -1.08
CA LEU A 144 2.77 8.62 -1.64
C LEU A 144 2.31 9.90 -2.33
N ILE A 145 2.15 9.84 -3.64
CA ILE A 145 1.81 10.98 -4.49
C ILE A 145 0.40 10.77 -5.00
N ARG A 146 -0.54 11.55 -4.47
CA ARG A 146 -1.95 11.52 -4.88
C ARG A 146 -2.15 12.48 -6.05
N ALA A 147 -1.73 12.09 -7.26
CA ALA A 147 -1.76 12.94 -8.45
C ALA A 147 -1.83 12.12 -9.76
N ASN A 148 -2.09 12.80 -10.86
CA ASN A 148 -2.10 12.19 -12.20
C ASN A 148 -0.67 11.88 -12.68
N SER A 149 -0.38 10.62 -13.00
CA SER A 149 0.93 10.18 -13.51
C SER A 149 1.28 10.75 -14.88
N HIS A 150 0.28 11.15 -15.67
CA HIS A 150 0.45 11.79 -16.98
C HIS A 150 0.76 13.29 -16.89
N ASP A 151 0.64 13.92 -15.72
CA ASP A 151 1.00 15.33 -15.52
C ASP A 151 2.52 15.50 -15.35
N THR A 152 3.10 16.43 -16.11
CA THR A 152 4.52 16.80 -16.01
C THR A 152 4.92 17.28 -14.61
N LYS A 153 3.98 17.86 -13.85
CA LYS A 153 4.21 18.23 -12.44
C LYS A 153 4.50 17.01 -11.57
N THR A 154 3.78 15.90 -11.78
CA THR A 154 4.01 14.63 -11.07
C THR A 154 5.39 14.06 -11.44
N LEU A 155 5.75 14.08 -12.72
CA LEU A 155 7.08 13.66 -13.16
C LEU A 155 8.20 14.49 -12.53
N ASN A 156 8.04 15.81 -12.46
CA ASN A 156 9.01 16.70 -11.83
C ASN A 156 9.15 16.43 -10.32
N LEU A 157 8.04 16.13 -9.63
CA LEU A 157 8.08 15.73 -8.23
C LEU A 157 8.84 14.41 -8.03
N VAL A 158 8.60 13.41 -8.90
CA VAL A 158 9.35 12.13 -8.86
C VAL A 158 10.83 12.37 -9.08
N LYS A 159 11.22 13.16 -10.10
CA LYS A 159 12.62 13.52 -10.35
C LYS A 159 13.25 14.22 -9.15
N LYS A 160 12.53 15.12 -8.48
CA LYS A 160 13.00 15.79 -7.26
C LYS A 160 13.25 14.80 -6.12
N ILE A 161 12.37 13.80 -5.94
CA ILE A 161 12.53 12.75 -4.92
C ILE A 161 13.75 11.87 -5.23
N LEU A 162 13.95 11.51 -6.50
CA LEU A 162 15.05 10.64 -6.94
C LEU A 162 16.41 11.37 -7.03
N GLY A 163 16.40 12.69 -7.17
CA GLY A 163 17.60 13.48 -7.47
C GLY A 163 18.22 13.04 -8.80
N ASN A 164 19.51 12.72 -8.79
CA ASN A 164 20.25 12.29 -9.98
C ASN A 164 20.19 10.78 -10.23
N HIS A 165 19.38 10.04 -9.48
CA HIS A 165 19.30 8.58 -9.59
C HIS A 165 18.16 8.12 -10.51
N LYS A 166 18.38 7.01 -11.22
CA LYS A 166 17.33 6.32 -12.00
C LYS A 166 16.55 5.35 -11.11
N LEU A 167 15.36 4.96 -11.56
CA LEU A 167 14.61 3.86 -10.95
C LEU A 167 15.31 2.53 -11.21
N ASP A 168 15.30 1.68 -10.21
CA ASP A 168 15.76 0.29 -10.35
C ASP A 168 14.59 -0.62 -10.75
N PHE A 169 13.36 -0.23 -10.39
CA PHE A 169 12.13 -0.95 -10.71
C PHE A 169 10.94 0.02 -10.85
N LEU A 170 10.14 -0.19 -11.90
CA LEU A 170 8.89 0.51 -12.18
C LEU A 170 7.78 -0.52 -12.39
N PHE A 171 6.66 -0.34 -11.68
CA PHE A 171 5.45 -1.16 -11.81
C PHE A 171 4.27 -0.28 -12.23
N ILE A 172 3.47 -0.74 -13.20
CA ILE A 172 2.30 -0.06 -13.77
C ILE A 172 1.19 -1.09 -13.94
#